data_AF-A0A1C5FFS6-F1
#
_entry.id   AF-A0A1C5FFS6-F1
#
_cell.length_a   1.000
_cell.length_b   1.000
_cell.length_c   1.000
_cell.angle_alpha   90.00
_cell.angle_beta   90.00
_cell.angle_gamma   90.00
#
_symmetry.space_group_name_H-M   'P 1'
#
loop_
_entity.id
_entity.type
_entity.pdbx_description
1 polymer ?
#
loop_
_entity_poly.entity_id
_entity_poly.type
_entity_poly.pdbx_seq_one_letter_code
_entity_poly.pdbx_strand_id
1 'polypeptide(L)'
;EPAGGGAGAGSGAEQGGGAGQGDGADAGSGRTISCPDVASEIGDVPAAAQAEVDRNVALLRTQLDEANKRLASSAGEGGPDFVQNAILGPLKDKRASTIDRIELSFSRQGSTAPSGLDALAGCSLTSG
;
A
#
# COMPACT_ATOMS: atom_id res chain seq x y z
N GLU A 1 43.06 28.33 6.40
CA GLU A 1 42.80 28.53 7.85
C GLU A 1 42.48 30.00 8.10
N PRO A 2 41.70 30.40 9.13
CA PRO A 2 41.27 29.72 10.38
C PRO A 2 39.83 29.14 10.29
N ALA A 3 39.29 28.19 11.06
CA ALA A 3 39.48 27.57 12.39
C ALA A 3 38.43 28.01 13.46
N GLY A 4 37.73 27.02 14.04
CA GLY A 4 36.90 27.08 15.28
C GLY A 4 35.39 26.87 15.03
N GLY A 5 34.65 25.88 15.58
CA GLY A 5 34.85 24.96 16.71
C GLY A 5 33.84 25.27 17.83
N GLY A 6 32.95 24.33 18.19
CA GLY A 6 32.15 24.43 19.44
C GLY A 6 30.84 23.63 19.47
N ALA A 7 30.85 22.53 20.23
CA ALA A 7 29.74 21.60 20.48
C ALA A 7 28.78 22.07 21.60
N GLY A 8 27.59 21.46 21.66
CA GLY A 8 26.70 21.55 22.81
C GLY A 8 25.53 20.57 22.73
N ALA A 9 25.69 19.43 23.42
CA ALA A 9 24.70 18.37 23.58
C ALA A 9 23.56 18.78 24.53
N GLY A 10 22.36 18.24 24.28
CA GLY A 10 21.27 18.16 25.24
C GLY A 10 20.60 16.80 25.12
N SER A 11 20.83 15.92 26.10
CA SER A 11 20.19 14.61 26.24
C SER A 11 19.05 14.67 27.26
N GLY A 12 18.02 13.87 27.00
CA GLY A 12 16.93 13.47 27.92
C GLY A 12 15.84 12.80 27.07
N ALA A 13 15.75 11.48 26.95
CA ALA A 13 15.11 10.54 27.89
C ALA A 13 13.72 11.07 28.29
N GLU A 14 12.56 10.42 28.10
CA GLU A 14 12.19 9.01 28.11
C GLU A 14 10.65 8.91 28.01
N GLN A 15 10.12 7.94 27.27
CA GLN A 15 8.82 7.23 27.43
C GLN A 15 8.50 6.59 26.06
N GLY A 16 8.36 5.28 25.90
CA GLY A 16 7.73 4.33 26.79
C GLY A 16 6.35 4.00 26.22
N GLY A 17 6.28 2.90 25.46
CA GLY A 17 5.03 2.19 25.20
C GLY A 17 4.35 2.45 23.86
N GLY A 18 4.11 1.37 23.11
CA GLY A 18 3.13 1.34 22.04
C GLY A 18 3.68 0.91 20.69
N ALA A 19 3.91 -0.39 20.50
CA ALA A 19 3.60 -1.01 19.22
C ALA A 19 2.08 -0.87 19.02
N GLY A 20 1.66 0.30 18.55
CA GLY A 20 0.33 0.55 18.01
C GLY A 20 0.51 0.66 16.52
N GLN A 21 -0.01 -0.33 15.81
CA GLN A 21 -0.38 -0.25 14.41
C GLN A 21 -0.93 1.16 14.17
N GLY A 22 -0.14 2.01 13.51
CA GLY A 22 -0.57 3.34 13.15
C GLY A 22 -1.51 3.20 11.97
N ASP A 23 -2.75 2.78 12.24
CA ASP A 23 -3.91 3.10 11.42
C ASP A 23 -4.01 4.63 11.40
N GLY A 24 -3.17 5.25 10.57
CA GLY A 24 -3.18 6.67 10.28
C GLY A 24 -4.43 7.00 9.47
N ALA A 25 -5.59 6.83 10.09
CA ALA A 25 -6.81 7.53 9.72
C ALA A 25 -6.60 9.00 10.10
N ASP A 26 -5.76 9.70 9.34
CA ASP A 26 -5.82 11.14 9.26
C ASP A 26 -7.18 11.46 8.64
N ALA A 27 -8.10 11.88 9.52
CA ALA A 27 -9.48 12.18 9.22
C ALA A 27 -9.60 13.50 8.43
N GLY A 28 -8.90 13.60 7.31
CA GLY A 28 -9.15 14.59 6.27
C GLY A 28 -10.34 14.15 5.42
N SER A 29 -11.56 14.27 5.96
CA SER A 29 -12.86 14.13 5.26
C SER A 29 -13.61 12.78 5.31
N GLY A 30 -13.25 11.83 6.17
CA GLY A 30 -14.01 10.58 6.35
C GLY A 30 -14.03 9.64 5.13
N ARG A 31 -13.19 9.91 4.11
CA ARG A 31 -13.07 9.10 2.90
C ARG A 31 -11.80 8.29 2.97
N THR A 32 -11.88 6.99 2.74
CA THR A 32 -10.72 6.10 2.67
C THR A 32 -10.84 5.20 1.45
N ILE A 33 -9.71 4.74 0.93
CA ILE A 33 -9.65 3.82 -0.19
C ILE A 33 -9.62 2.40 0.39
N SER A 34 -10.52 1.56 -0.10
CA SER A 34 -10.53 0.13 0.19
C SER A 34 -10.30 -0.65 -1.10
N CYS A 35 -9.47 -1.68 -1.01
CA CYS A 35 -9.22 -2.58 -2.13
C CYS A 35 -9.57 -4.01 -1.73
N PRO A 36 -10.01 -4.85 -2.68
CA PRO A 36 -10.19 -6.28 -2.45
C PRO A 36 -8.89 -6.92 -1.93
N ASP A 37 -9.05 -7.89 -1.03
CA ASP A 37 -7.93 -8.64 -0.48
C ASP A 37 -7.54 -9.75 -1.45
N VAL A 38 -6.38 -9.57 -2.09
CA VAL A 38 -5.87 -10.52 -3.08
C VAL A 38 -5.32 -11.77 -2.37
N ALA A 39 -4.78 -11.63 -1.16
CA ALA A 39 -4.18 -12.74 -0.41
C ALA A 39 -5.19 -13.85 -0.12
N SER A 40 -6.42 -13.47 0.25
CA SER A 40 -7.51 -14.41 0.51
C SER A 40 -7.98 -15.14 -0.75
N GLU A 41 -7.91 -14.49 -1.92
CA GLU A 41 -8.35 -15.06 -3.21
C GLU A 41 -7.26 -15.94 -3.87
N ILE A 42 -5.97 -15.72 -3.53
CA ILE A 42 -4.85 -16.51 -4.07
C ILE A 42 -4.91 -17.98 -3.61
N GLY A 43 -5.44 -18.26 -2.42
CA GLY A 43 -5.60 -19.62 -1.91
C GLY A 43 -4.26 -20.35 -1.71
N ASP A 44 -4.14 -21.54 -2.31
CA ASP A 44 -3.00 -22.44 -2.12
C ASP A 44 -1.77 -21.99 -2.93
N VAL A 45 -0.76 -21.46 -2.24
CA VAL A 45 0.48 -20.97 -2.85
C VAL A 45 1.55 -22.06 -2.80
N PRO A 46 2.21 -22.40 -3.91
CA PRO A 46 3.36 -23.30 -3.90
C PRO A 46 4.46 -22.78 -2.97
N ALA A 47 5.04 -23.65 -2.14
CA ALA A 47 6.10 -23.26 -1.19
C ALA A 47 7.28 -22.53 -1.86
N ALA A 48 7.60 -22.88 -3.11
CA ALA A 48 8.65 -22.22 -3.89
C ALA A 48 8.28 -20.80 -4.38
N ALA A 49 6.98 -20.50 -4.53
CA ALA A 49 6.47 -19.17 -4.91
C ALA A 49 6.14 -18.29 -3.70
N GLN A 50 5.96 -18.89 -2.52
CA GLN A 50 5.41 -18.23 -1.33
C GLN A 50 6.12 -16.92 -0.99
N ALA A 51 7.45 -16.93 -0.89
CA ALA A 51 8.23 -15.72 -0.61
C ALA A 51 8.10 -14.62 -1.69
N GLU A 52 7.83 -14.97 -2.95
CA GLU A 52 7.54 -13.97 -3.99
C GLU A 52 6.11 -13.45 -3.87
N VAL A 53 5.13 -14.33 -3.66
CA VAL A 53 3.73 -13.95 -3.48
C VAL A 53 3.56 -13.04 -2.27
N ASP A 54 4.14 -13.40 -1.12
CA ASP A 54 4.10 -12.60 0.11
C ASP A 54 4.68 -11.19 -0.10
N ARG A 55 5.80 -11.08 -0.81
CA ARG A 55 6.39 -9.76 -1.15
C ARG A 55 5.47 -8.93 -2.03
N ASN A 56 4.80 -9.53 -2.99
CA ASN A 56 3.86 -8.83 -3.86
C ASN A 56 2.57 -8.45 -3.12
N VAL A 57 2.06 -9.31 -2.24
CA VAL A 57 0.92 -9.00 -1.35
C VAL A 57 1.26 -7.83 -0.42
N ALA A 58 2.46 -7.83 0.17
CA ALA A 58 2.92 -6.70 0.98
C ALA A 58 3.05 -5.40 0.14
N LEU A 59 3.48 -5.52 -1.12
CA LEU A 59 3.53 -4.40 -2.05
C LEU A 59 2.13 -3.85 -2.37
N LEU A 60 1.12 -4.72 -2.57
CA LEU A 60 -0.27 -4.31 -2.76
C LEU A 60 -0.81 -3.50 -1.58
N ARG A 61 -0.49 -3.90 -0.34
CA ARG A 61 -0.83 -3.14 0.88
C ARG A 61 -0.14 -1.79 0.89
N THR A 62 1.16 -1.77 0.60
CA THR A 62 1.94 -0.52 0.53
C THR A 62 1.37 0.47 -0.47
N GLN A 63 0.93 0.00 -1.64
CA GLN A 63 0.29 0.85 -2.67
C GLN A 63 -1.03 1.44 -2.17
N LEU A 64 -1.81 0.68 -1.40
CA LEU A 64 -3.05 1.16 -0.78
C LEU A 64 -2.76 2.25 0.27
N ASP A 65 -1.76 2.03 1.13
CA ASP A 65 -1.33 3.02 2.13
C ASP A 65 -0.83 4.32 1.46
N GLU A 66 -0.06 4.21 0.38
CA GLU A 66 0.41 5.36 -0.41
C GLU A 66 -0.77 6.13 -1.00
N ALA A 67 -1.77 5.43 -1.55
CA ALA A 67 -2.96 6.05 -2.11
C ALA A 67 -3.84 6.72 -1.04
N ASN A 68 -3.99 6.11 0.13
CA ASN A 68 -4.71 6.69 1.25
C ASN A 68 -4.02 7.95 1.80
N LYS A 69 -2.69 7.92 1.94
CA LYS A 69 -1.91 9.11 2.29
C LYS A 69 -2.09 10.22 1.26
N ARG A 70 -2.08 9.87 -0.03
CA ARG A 70 -2.30 10.82 -1.10
C ARG A 70 -3.71 11.41 -1.05
N LEU A 71 -4.73 10.58 -0.81
CA LEU A 71 -6.11 11.02 -0.63
C LEU A 71 -6.25 12.02 0.52
N ALA A 72 -5.64 11.73 1.68
CA ALA A 72 -5.65 12.63 2.82
C ALA A 72 -4.92 13.95 2.50
N SER A 73 -3.75 13.88 1.86
CA SER A 73 -2.99 15.08 1.47
C SER A 73 -3.69 15.94 0.41
N SER A 74 -4.50 15.32 -0.46
CA SER A 74 -5.27 16.00 -1.49
C SER A 74 -6.70 16.32 -1.04
N ALA A 75 -7.01 16.19 0.26
CA ALA A 75 -8.34 16.48 0.77
C ALA A 75 -8.65 17.98 0.60
N GLY A 76 -9.61 18.27 -0.30
CA GLY A 76 -9.97 19.65 -0.65
C GLY A 76 -9.23 20.20 -1.87
N GLU A 77 -8.29 19.44 -2.45
CA GLU A 77 -7.62 19.75 -3.71
C GLU A 77 -8.23 18.92 -4.85
N GLY A 78 -8.61 19.58 -5.93
CA GLY A 78 -9.17 18.93 -7.11
C GLY A 78 -10.68 18.69 -7.05
N GLY A 79 -11.31 18.64 -8.23
CA GLY A 79 -12.74 18.45 -8.40
C GLY A 79 -13.22 17.04 -8.04
N PRO A 80 -14.54 16.76 -8.18
CA PRO A 80 -15.15 15.48 -7.79
C PRO A 80 -14.47 14.25 -8.42
N ASP A 81 -13.91 14.40 -9.62
CA ASP A 81 -13.25 13.31 -10.34
C ASP A 81 -11.73 13.22 -10.11
N PHE A 82 -11.13 14.12 -9.33
CA PHE A 82 -9.68 14.12 -9.11
C PHE A 82 -9.22 12.82 -8.44
N VAL A 83 -9.91 12.38 -7.39
CA VAL A 83 -9.60 11.13 -6.69
C VAL A 83 -9.69 9.93 -7.65
N GLN A 84 -10.71 9.90 -8.49
CA GLN A 84 -10.90 8.82 -9.46
C GLN A 84 -9.77 8.78 -10.49
N ASN A 85 -9.42 9.93 -11.08
CA ASN A 85 -8.45 9.99 -12.18
C ASN A 85 -6.99 10.00 -11.73
N ALA A 86 -6.67 10.67 -10.62
CA ALA A 86 -5.29 10.89 -10.17
C ALA A 86 -4.85 9.91 -9.07
N ILE A 87 -5.79 9.27 -8.37
CA ILE A 87 -5.50 8.35 -7.27
C ILE A 87 -5.94 6.92 -7.62
N LEU A 88 -7.23 6.70 -7.86
CA LEU A 88 -7.76 5.34 -8.09
C LEU A 88 -7.31 4.75 -9.44
N GLY A 89 -7.26 5.54 -10.51
CA GLY A 89 -6.77 5.10 -11.82
C GLY A 89 -5.33 4.55 -11.73
N PRO A 90 -4.35 5.37 -11.34
CA PRO A 90 -2.96 4.92 -11.19
C PRO A 90 -2.79 3.79 -10.15
N LEU A 91 -3.59 3.79 -9.08
CA LEU A 91 -3.57 2.71 -8.08
C LEU A 91 -4.01 1.39 -8.71
N LYS A 92 -5.07 1.38 -9.50
CA LYS A 92 -5.56 0.19 -10.21
C LYS A 92 -4.47 -0.38 -11.12
N ASP A 93 -3.80 0.46 -11.91
CA ASP A 93 -2.76 0.01 -12.83
C ASP A 93 -1.54 -0.57 -12.10
N LYS A 94 -1.11 0.08 -11.00
CA LYS A 94 -0.03 -0.43 -10.13
C LYS A 94 -0.39 -1.78 -9.50
N ARG A 95 -1.63 -1.94 -9.05
CA ARG A 95 -2.13 -3.18 -8.46
C ARG A 95 -2.23 -4.30 -9.49
N ALA A 96 -2.82 -4.03 -10.66
CA ALA A 96 -2.89 -4.98 -11.77
C ALA A 96 -1.49 -5.51 -12.12
N SER A 97 -0.53 -4.61 -12.31
CA SER A 97 0.87 -4.98 -12.59
C SER A 97 1.51 -5.85 -11.50
N THR A 98 1.09 -5.68 -10.25
CA THR A 98 1.59 -6.48 -9.11
C THR A 98 0.91 -7.83 -9.06
N ILE A 99 -0.39 -7.89 -9.38
CA ILE A 99 -1.17 -9.12 -9.51
C ILE A 99 -0.63 -9.97 -10.67
N ASP A 100 -0.35 -9.37 -11.83
CA ASP A 100 0.30 -10.05 -12.97
C ASP A 100 1.62 -10.70 -12.54
N ARG A 101 2.39 -10.03 -11.66
CA ARG A 101 3.64 -10.60 -11.13
C ARG A 101 3.37 -11.80 -10.22
N ILE A 102 2.32 -11.75 -9.41
CA ILE A 102 1.89 -12.90 -8.60
C ILE A 102 1.56 -14.06 -9.53
N GLU A 103 0.71 -13.85 -10.53
CA GLU A 103 0.34 -14.87 -11.52
C GLU A 103 1.57 -15.47 -12.22
N LEU A 104 2.53 -14.61 -12.58
CA LEU A 104 3.79 -15.06 -13.17
C LEU A 104 4.65 -15.88 -12.20
N SER A 105 4.68 -15.55 -10.90
CA SER A 105 5.37 -16.36 -9.89
C SER A 105 4.80 -17.77 -9.80
N PHE A 106 3.48 -17.93 -9.89
CA PHE A 106 2.85 -19.26 -10.00
C PHE A 106 3.29 -19.97 -11.28
N SER A 107 3.18 -19.30 -12.43
CA SER A 107 3.53 -19.86 -13.75
C SER A 107 4.98 -20.35 -13.80
N ARG A 108 5.91 -19.58 -13.20
CA ARG A 108 7.34 -19.95 -13.10
C ARG A 108 7.58 -21.20 -12.26
N GLN A 109 6.73 -21.47 -11.28
CA GLN A 109 6.78 -22.70 -10.47
C GLN A 109 5.95 -23.85 -11.06
N GLY A 110 5.46 -23.71 -12.30
CA GLY A 110 4.64 -24.73 -12.96
C GLY A 110 3.24 -24.88 -12.36
N SER A 111 2.77 -23.86 -11.64
CA SER A 111 1.43 -23.82 -11.03
C SER A 111 0.57 -22.77 -11.72
N THR A 112 -0.74 -22.95 -11.66
CA THR A 112 -1.71 -21.99 -12.22
C THR A 112 -2.22 -21.12 -11.09
N ALA A 113 -2.10 -19.80 -11.24
CA ALA A 113 -2.75 -18.87 -10.31
C ALA A 113 -4.27 -18.94 -10.45
N PRO A 114 -5.03 -18.59 -9.40
CA PRO A 114 -6.48 -18.49 -9.48
C PRO A 114 -6.92 -17.55 -10.61
N SER A 115 -7.99 -17.94 -11.31
CA SER A 115 -8.57 -17.08 -12.35
C SER A 115 -9.25 -15.87 -11.72
N GLY A 116 -9.10 -14.70 -12.35
CA GLY A 116 -9.82 -13.49 -11.96
C GLY A 116 -9.13 -12.63 -10.90
N LEU A 117 -7.85 -12.88 -10.59
CA LEU A 117 -7.11 -12.01 -9.68
C LEU A 117 -7.01 -10.57 -10.22
N ASP A 118 -6.87 -10.36 -11.53
CA ASP A 118 -6.85 -9.02 -12.14
C ASP A 118 -8.11 -8.19 -11.81
N ALA A 119 -9.27 -8.83 -11.66
CA ALA A 119 -10.50 -8.14 -11.27
C ALA A 119 -10.41 -7.52 -9.87
N LEU A 120 -9.49 -8.00 -9.02
CA LEU A 120 -9.22 -7.52 -7.67
C LEU A 120 -8.25 -6.31 -7.63
N ALA A 121 -7.72 -5.90 -8.79
CA ALA A 121 -6.91 -4.70 -8.92
C ALA A 121 -7.72 -3.43 -8.62
N GLY A 122 -9.02 -3.45 -8.90
CA GLY A 122 -9.92 -2.32 -8.71
C GLY A 122 -10.11 -1.98 -7.23
N CYS A 123 -9.80 -0.74 -6.86
CA CYS A 123 -10.08 -0.19 -5.54
C CYS A 123 -11.25 0.79 -5.59
N SER A 124 -11.96 0.92 -4.48
CA SER A 124 -13.09 1.83 -4.33
C SER A 124 -12.83 2.82 -3.22
N LEU A 125 -13.44 4.00 -3.35
CA LEU A 125 -13.53 4.96 -2.27
C LEU A 125 -14.69 4.55 -1.37
N THR A 126 -14.41 4.32 -0.09
CA THR A 126 -15.44 4.17 0.95
C THR A 126 -15.54 5.48 1.75
N SER A 127 -16.77 5.82 2.11
CA SER A 127 -17.06 6.94 3.02
C SER A 127 -17.48 6.31 4.34
N GLY A 128 -16.78 6.67 5.42
CA GLY A 128 -17.11 6.27 6.79
C GLY A 128 -18.25 7.10 7.38
#